data_AF-A0A1Q7TTQ9-F1
#
_entry.id   AF-A0A1Q7TTQ9-F1
#
_cell.length_a   1.000
_cell.length_b   1.000
_cell.length_c   1.000
_cell.angle_alpha   90.00
_cell.angle_beta   90.00
_cell.angle_gamma   90.00
#
_symmetry.space_group_name_H-M   'P 1'
#
loop_
_entity.id
_entity.type
_entity.pdbx_description
1 polymer ?
#
loop_
_entity_poly.entity_id
_entity_poly.type
_entity_poly.pdbx_seq_one_letter_code
_entity_poly.pdbx_strand_id
1 'polypeptide(L)' 'MVHGAAFLTGRAHLFLAEGLTESARSPETYEQDMEVLRLPFSEALSAALDGEIVHSGSVTALCRAAHAMERL' A
#
# COMPACT_ATOMS: atom_id res chain seq x y z
N MET A 1 -15.59 -3.70 17.67
CA MET A 1 -15.37 -2.54 16.78
C MET A 1 -14.21 -1.72 17.33
N VAL A 2 -13.13 -1.58 16.57
CA VAL A 2 -11.97 -0.75 16.95
C VAL A 2 -12.13 0.62 16.29
N HIS A 3 -12.26 1.68 17.09
CA HIS A 3 -12.31 3.07 16.62
C HIS A 3 -10.87 3.61 16.57
N GLY A 4 -10.16 3.33 15.49
CA GLY A 4 -8.72 3.61 15.34
C GLY A 4 -8.30 5.09 15.42
N ALA A 5 -9.25 6.03 15.46
CA ALA A 5 -8.94 7.47 15.51
C ALA A 5 -8.99 8.08 16.94
N ALA A 6 -9.39 7.34 17.97
CA ALA A 6 -9.60 7.95 19.30
C ALA A 6 -8.30 8.20 20.10
N PHE A 7 -7.18 7.56 19.74
CA PHE A 7 -5.95 7.59 20.53
C PHE A 7 -4.71 8.14 19.80
N LEU A 8 -4.75 8.23 18.47
CA LEU A 8 -3.61 8.62 17.65
C LEU A 8 -3.96 9.83 16.79
N THR A 9 -3.09 10.83 16.78
CA THR A 9 -3.18 12.04 15.93
C THR A 9 -2.30 11.95 14.69
N GLY A 10 -1.68 10.79 14.44
CA GLY A 10 -0.80 10.57 13.30
C GLY A 10 -1.53 10.72 11.97
N ARG A 11 -0.85 11.32 10.99
CA ARG A 11 -1.37 11.51 9.64
C ARG A 11 -0.56 10.68 8.65
N ALA A 12 -1.24 9.82 7.92
CA ALA A 12 -0.65 9.09 6.79
C ALA A 12 -0.81 9.92 5.50
N HIS A 13 0.27 10.02 4.73
CA HIS A 13 0.29 10.62 3.40
C HIS A 13 0.49 9.51 2.36
N LEU A 14 -0.33 9.51 1.31
CA LEU A 14 -0.30 8.49 0.26
C LEU A 14 0.14 9.11 -1.05
N PHE A 15 1.10 8.47 -1.71
CA PHE A 15 1.65 8.86 -3.00
C PHE A 15 1.59 7.68 -3.97
N LEU A 16 1.30 7.93 -5.24
CA LEU A 16 1.42 6.96 -6.33
C LEU A 16 2.67 7.32 -7.12
N ALA A 17 3.69 6.46 -7.05
CA ALA A 17 4.96 6.70 -7.72
C ALA A 17 4.96 6.05 -9.11
N GLU A 18 5.41 6.79 -10.11
CA GLU A 18 5.49 6.38 -11.51
C GLU A 18 6.91 6.63 -12.05
N GLY A 19 7.27 6.00 -13.17
CA GLY A 19 8.61 6.17 -13.76
C GLY A 19 9.76 5.65 -12.89
N LEU A 20 9.50 4.58 -12.12
CA LEU A 20 10.48 4.00 -11.20
C LEU A 20 11.68 3.42 -11.96
N THR A 21 12.88 3.67 -11.43
CA THR A 21 14.11 2.96 -11.83
C THR A 21 14.46 1.93 -10.77
N GLU A 22 14.80 0.71 -11.19
CA GLU A 22 15.21 -0.34 -10.26
C GLU A 22 16.60 -0.06 -9.68
N SER A 23 16.77 -0.32 -8.39
CA SER A 23 18.03 -0.15 -7.67
C SER A 23 18.31 -1.34 -6.76
N ALA A 24 19.57 -1.48 -6.34
CA ALA A 24 19.95 -2.50 -5.37
C ALA A 24 19.20 -2.27 -4.04
N ARG A 25 18.72 -3.36 -3.43
CA ARG A 25 18.04 -3.31 -2.14
C ARG A 25 19.00 -2.84 -1.04
N SER A 26 18.49 -1.97 -0.16
CA SER A 26 19.21 -1.47 1.03
C SER A 26 18.26 -1.31 2.22
N PRO A 27 17.68 -2.41 2.74
CA PRO A 27 16.74 -2.37 3.87
C PRO A 27 17.39 -1.86 5.15
N GLU A 28 16.61 -1.22 6.03
CA GLU A 28 17.07 -0.84 7.37
C GLU A 28 17.28 -2.05 8.29
N THR A 29 17.93 -1.85 9.43
CA THR A 29 18.28 -2.93 10.39
C THR A 29 17.11 -3.85 10.75
N TYR A 30 15.90 -3.31 10.83
CA TYR A 30 14.70 -4.05 11.23
C TYR A 30 13.81 -4.48 10.05
N GLU A 31 14.28 -4.30 8.81
CA GLU A 31 13.54 -4.60 7.58
C GLU A 31 14.23 -5.72 6.76
N GLN A 32 15.22 -6.40 7.35
CA GLN A 32 16.04 -7.38 6.63
C GLN A 32 15.23 -8.59 6.14
N ASP A 33 14.11 -8.88 6.79
CA ASP A 33 13.17 -9.96 6.46
C ASP A 33 12.05 -9.52 5.50
N MET A 34 11.98 -8.24 5.13
CA MET A 34 11.00 -7.78 4.16
C MET A 34 11.32 -8.32 2.77
N GLU A 35 10.28 -8.75 2.05
CA GLU A 35 10.36 -9.20 0.66
C GLU A 35 9.57 -8.25 -0.26
N VAL A 36 10.05 -8.11 -1.49
CA VAL A 36 9.36 -7.32 -2.51
C VAL A 36 8.54 -8.26 -3.38
N LEU A 37 7.22 -8.11 -3.33
CA LEU A 37 6.30 -8.80 -4.22
C LEU A 37 5.88 -7.84 -5.34
N ARG A 38 6.07 -8.26 -6.60
CA ARG A 38 5.56 -7.57 -7.78
C ARG A 38 4.34 -8.32 -8.29
N LEU A 39 3.19 -7.65 -8.27
CA LEU A 39 1.91 -8.20 -8.67
C LEU A 39 1.28 -7.30 -9.74
N PRO A 40 0.47 -7.86 -10.66
CA PRO A 40 -0.46 -7.07 -11.45
C PRO A 40 -1.36 -6.24 -10.51
N PHE A 41 -1.60 -4.98 -10.88
CA PHE A 41 -2.37 -4.07 -10.03
C PHE A 41 -3.77 -4.61 -9.71
N SER A 42 -4.44 -5.22 -10.68
CA SER A 42 -5.77 -5.82 -10.51
C SER A 42 -5.79 -6.94 -9.48
N GLU A 43 -4.73 -7.73 -9.39
CA GLU A 43 -4.61 -8.81 -8.40
C GLU A 43 -4.40 -8.21 -7.01
N ALA A 44 -3.52 -7.21 -6.88
CA ALA A 44 -3.32 -6.52 -5.61
C ALA A 44 -4.61 -5.83 -5.12
N LEU A 45 -5.37 -5.20 -6.02
CA LEU A 45 -6.66 -4.59 -5.69
C LEU A 45 -7.68 -5.66 -5.24
N SER A 46 -7.79 -6.77 -5.96
CA SER A 46 -8.70 -7.86 -5.59
C SER A 46 -8.34 -8.44 -4.22
N ALA A 47 -7.06 -8.71 -3.96
CA ALA A 47 -6.56 -9.19 -2.67
C ALA A 47 -6.91 -8.23 -1.51
N ALA A 48 -6.92 -6.92 -1.75
CA ALA A 48 -7.36 -5.94 -0.74
C ALA A 48 -8.88 -5.94 -0.51
N LEU A 49 -9.68 -6.12 -1.58
CA LEU A 49 -11.14 -6.18 -1.49
C LEU A 49 -11.62 -7.50 -0.87
N ASP A 50 -10.91 -8.59 -1.11
CA ASP A 50 -11.21 -9.93 -0.60
C ASP A 50 -10.68 -10.17 0.82
N GLY A 51 -9.88 -9.22 1.34
CA GLY A 51 -9.38 -9.26 2.72
C GLY A 51 -8.11 -10.10 2.90
N GLU A 52 -7.40 -10.45 1.84
CA GLU A 52 -6.06 -11.04 1.91
C GLU A 52 -5.02 -9.98 2.32
N ILE A 53 -5.14 -8.76 1.79
CA ILE A 53 -4.40 -7.58 2.26
C ILE A 53 -5.28 -6.84 3.28
N VAL A 54 -4.89 -6.90 4.56
CA VAL A 54 -5.71 -6.35 5.67
C VAL A 54 -5.19 -5.05 6.27
N HIS A 55 -3.98 -4.61 5.90
CA HIS A 55 -3.42 -3.37 6.42
C HIS A 55 -4.18 -2.16 5.86
N SER A 56 -4.77 -1.35 6.74
CA SER A 56 -5.69 -0.26 6.36
C SER A 56 -5.06 0.77 5.43
N GLY A 57 -3.78 1.10 5.61
CA GLY A 57 -3.04 1.98 4.72
C GLY A 57 -2.90 1.42 3.30
N SER A 58 -2.64 0.11 3.20
CA SER A 58 -2.48 -0.59 1.92
C SER A 58 -3.80 -0.68 1.17
N VAL A 59 -4.88 -1.07 1.85
CA VAL A 59 -6.24 -1.11 1.29
C VAL A 59 -6.66 0.27 0.78
N THR A 60 -6.45 1.31 1.60
CA THR A 60 -6.77 2.69 1.21
C THR A 60 -5.97 3.14 0.00
N ALA A 61 -4.67 2.81 -0.06
CA ALA A 61 -3.81 3.18 -1.19
C ALA A 61 -4.25 2.53 -2.50
N LEU A 62 -4.54 1.22 -2.48
CA LEU A 62 -4.98 0.47 -3.66
C LEU A 62 -6.32 0.98 -4.20
N CYS A 63 -7.31 1.19 -3.33
CA CYS A 63 -8.61 1.73 -3.75
C CYS A 63 -8.50 3.15 -4.32
N ARG A 64 -7.65 4.01 -3.73
CA ARG A 64 -7.43 5.38 -4.24
C ARG A 64 -6.66 5.40 -5.55
N ALA A 65 -5.69 4.50 -5.72
CA ALA A 65 -4.95 4.35 -6.97
C ALA A 65 -5.88 3.89 -8.10
N ALA A 66 -6.75 2.90 -7.85
CA ALA A 66 -7.75 2.45 -8.82
C ALA A 66 -8.64 3.60 -9.29
N HIS A 67 -9.20 4.37 -8.36
CA HIS A 67 -10.02 5.54 -8.68
C HIS A 67 -9.25 6.63 -9.46
N ALA A 68 -7.96 6.82 -9.18
CA ALA A 68 -7.14 7.80 -9.89
C ALA A 68 -6.86 7.36 -11.34
N MET A 69 -6.60 6.08 -11.57
CA MET A 69 -6.30 5.53 -12.90
C MET A 69 -7.53 5.43 -13.80
N GLU A 70 -8.73 5.27 -13.25
CA GLU A 70 -9.99 5.36 -14.03
C GLU A 70 -10.29 6.79 -14.52
N ARG A 71 -9.55 7.78 -14.03
CA ARG A 71 -9.74 9.21 -14.36
C ARG A 71 -8.63 9.79 -15.23
N LEU A 72 -7.67 8.96 -15.66
CA LEU A 72 -6.64 9.28 -16.66
C LEU A 72 -7.06 8.72 -18.02
#